data_AF-A0A935LLK7-F1
#
_entry.id   AF-A0A935LLK7-F1
#
_cell.length_a   1.000
_cell.length_b   1.000
_cell.length_c   1.000
_cell.angle_alpha   90.00
_cell.angle_beta   90.00
_cell.angle_gamma   90.00
#
_symmetry.space_group_name_H-M   'P 1'
#
loop_
_entity.id
_entity.type
_entity.pdbx_description
1 polymer ?
#
loop_
_entity_poly.entity_id
_entity_poly.type
_entity_poly.pdbx_seq_one_letter_code
_entity_poly.pdbx_strand_id
1 'polypeptide(L)'
;MKKLMFLGMVILTISSCSTGKKATVQSLNGGWVLEYITGPRITFEGLYPEKKPTLFFDKREKRAHGNSSCNSYNGAYAIKGNKIKKNAASKK
;
A
#
# COMPACT_ATOMS: atom_id res chain seq x y z
N MET A 1 -47.04 4.24 -43.00
CA MET A 1 -46.68 2.82 -43.18
C MET A 1 -45.22 2.78 -43.66
N LYS A 2 -44.25 2.32 -42.85
CA LYS A 2 -43.71 0.93 -42.81
C LYS A 2 -42.84 0.73 -44.09
N LYS A 3 -41.51 0.51 -44.12
CA LYS A 3 -40.51 -0.13 -43.23
C LYS A 3 -39.06 0.14 -43.70
N LEU A 4 -38.13 -0.17 -42.78
CA LEU A 4 -36.80 -0.84 -42.95
C LEU A 4 -35.73 -0.10 -43.78
N MET A 5 -34.70 0.46 -43.13
CA MET A 5 -33.51 -0.18 -42.53
C MET A 5 -32.50 -0.68 -43.56
N PHE A 6 -31.35 0.01 -43.63
CA PHE A 6 -30.09 -0.60 -44.03
C PHE A 6 -28.95 -0.04 -43.15
N LEU A 7 -28.29 -0.99 -42.46
CA LEU A 7 -26.85 -1.03 -42.18
C LEU A 7 -26.28 0.15 -41.35
N GLY A 8 -26.17 0.08 -40.03
CA GLY A 8 -25.47 -0.98 -39.31
C GLY A 8 -23.97 -0.66 -39.15
N MET A 9 -23.62 0.50 -38.60
CA MET A 9 -22.29 0.74 -38.06
C MET A 9 -22.42 1.24 -36.62
N VAL A 10 -22.71 0.27 -35.74
CA VAL A 10 -22.60 0.46 -34.30
C VAL A 10 -21.12 0.58 -33.99
N ILE A 11 -20.64 1.81 -33.84
CA ILE A 11 -19.31 2.09 -33.32
C ILE A 11 -19.38 1.83 -31.81
N LEU A 12 -19.06 0.59 -31.40
CA LEU A 12 -18.78 0.25 -30.02
C LEU A 12 -17.46 0.95 -29.62
N THR A 13 -17.55 2.18 -29.12
CA THR A 13 -16.45 2.79 -28.37
C THR A 13 -16.36 2.08 -27.03
N ILE A 14 -15.51 1.04 -26.96
CA ILE A 14 -15.06 0.45 -25.70
C ILE A 14 -14.17 1.46 -24.97
N SER A 15 -14.79 2.44 -24.30
CA SER A 15 -14.13 3.25 -23.29
C SER A 15 -13.79 2.35 -22.11
N SER A 16 -12.63 1.70 -22.19
CA SER A 16 -12.02 1.00 -21.08
C SER A 16 -11.65 2.05 -20.02
N CYS A 17 -12.57 2.30 -19.10
CA CYS A 17 -12.28 3.04 -17.89
C CYS A 17 -11.44 2.11 -17.01
N SER A 18 -10.12 2.29 -17.02
CA SER A 18 -9.26 1.71 -16.00
C SER A 18 -9.58 2.39 -14.67
N THR A 19 -10.59 1.89 -13.96
CA THR A 19 -10.85 2.23 -12.56
C THR A 19 -9.67 1.70 -11.75
N GLY A 20 -8.58 2.46 -11.72
CA GLY A 20 -7.47 2.21 -10.82
C GLY A 20 -8.03 2.23 -9.42
N LYS A 21 -8.15 1.06 -8.79
CA LYS A 21 -8.52 0.93 -7.37
C LYS A 21 -7.53 1.82 -6.61
N LYS A 22 -7.95 3.02 -6.22
CA LYS A 22 -7.16 3.88 -5.33
C LYS A 22 -7.03 3.05 -4.06
N ALA A 23 -5.82 2.61 -3.74
CA ALA A 23 -5.56 1.92 -2.49
C ALA A 23 -6.01 2.86 -1.37
N THR A 24 -7.17 2.56 -0.79
CA THR A 24 -7.76 3.42 0.22
C THR A 24 -6.90 3.30 1.47
N VAL A 25 -6.38 4.44 1.93
CA VAL A 25 -5.54 4.58 3.15
C VAL A 25 -6.14 3.88 4.39
N GLN A 26 -7.44 3.58 4.38
CA GLN A 26 -8.10 2.78 5.42
C GLN A 26 -7.49 1.38 5.60
N SER A 27 -6.94 0.75 4.57
CA SER A 27 -6.42 -0.62 4.69
C SER A 27 -5.07 -0.74 5.42
N LEU A 28 -4.35 0.37 5.63
CA LEU A 28 -3.01 0.36 6.24
C LEU A 28 -3.04 0.55 7.77
N ASN A 29 -4.10 1.16 8.30
CA ASN A 29 -4.17 1.54 9.71
C ASN A 29 -4.19 0.30 10.62
N GLY A 30 -3.38 0.30 11.67
CA GLY A 30 -3.26 -0.82 12.61
C GLY A 30 -1.87 -1.44 12.64
N GLY A 31 -1.78 -2.57 13.35
CA GLY A 31 -0.54 -3.30 13.61
C GLY A 31 -0.23 -4.35 12.56
N TRP A 32 1.05 -4.44 12.23
CA TRP A 32 1.65 -5.36 11.28
C TRP A 32 2.84 -6.04 11.95
N VAL A 33 3.02 -7.33 11.69
CA VAL A 33 4.17 -8.11 12.13
C VAL A 33 4.91 -8.60 10.90
N LEU A 34 6.24 -8.52 10.92
CA LEU A 34 7.05 -9.04 9.82
C LEU A 34 6.97 -10.57 9.83
N GLU A 35 6.53 -11.13 8.71
CA GLU A 35 6.42 -12.59 8.55
C GLU A 35 7.55 -13.17 7.70
N TYR A 36 8.06 -12.39 6.74
CA TYR A 36 9.11 -12.84 5.84
C TYR A 36 9.93 -11.65 5.33
N ILE A 37 11.22 -11.86 5.14
CA ILE A 37 12.14 -10.93 4.49
C ILE A 37 13.03 -11.70 3.52
N THR A 38 13.16 -11.21 2.28
CA THR A 38 14.11 -11.75 1.32
C THR A 38 15.53 -11.34 1.72
N GLY A 39 16.49 -12.26 1.74
CA GLY A 39 17.81 -11.93 2.27
C GLY A 39 18.80 -13.10 2.33
N PRO A 40 19.92 -12.95 3.09
CA PRO A 40 20.98 -13.95 3.20
C PRO A 40 20.44 -15.33 3.54
N ARG A 41 21.19 -16.40 3.25
CA ARG A 41 20.82 -17.82 3.52
C ARG A 41 20.74 -18.15 5.02
N ILE A 42 20.00 -17.37 5.80
CA ILE A 42 19.73 -17.50 7.22
C ILE A 42 18.21 -17.61 7.35
N THR A 43 17.74 -18.51 8.21
CA THR A 43 16.30 -18.67 8.47
C THR A 43 15.73 -17.42 9.14
N PHE A 44 14.44 -17.15 8.95
CA PHE A 44 13.79 -15.99 9.59
C PHE A 44 13.93 -16.02 11.13
N GLU A 45 13.75 -17.19 11.72
CA GLU A 45 13.96 -17.42 13.16
C GLU A 45 15.43 -17.22 13.58
N GLY A 46 16.39 -17.47 12.69
CA GLY A 46 17.80 -17.16 12.94
C GLY A 46 18.11 -15.66 12.90
N LEU A 47 17.34 -14.87 12.15
CA LEU A 47 17.45 -13.42 12.09
C LEU A 47 16.74 -12.74 13.27
N TYR A 48 15.61 -13.29 13.73
CA TYR A 48 14.77 -12.72 14.77
C TYR A 48 14.39 -13.75 15.85
N PRO A 49 15.37 -14.30 16.60
CA PRO A 49 15.15 -15.43 17.50
C PRO A 49 14.28 -15.11 18.72
N GLU A 50 14.31 -13.86 19.20
CA GLU A 50 13.58 -13.46 20.40
C GLU A 50 12.24 -12.79 20.09
N LYS A 51 12.24 -11.89 19.09
CA LYS A 51 11.08 -11.05 18.80
C LYS A 51 11.02 -10.66 17.33
N LYS A 52 9.88 -10.95 16.70
CA LYS A 52 9.58 -10.52 15.33
C LYS A 52 9.44 -8.98 15.26
N PRO A 53 9.97 -8.33 14.21
CA PRO A 53 9.74 -6.91 13.97
C PRO A 53 8.25 -6.56 13.84
N THR A 54 7.89 -5.40 14.34
CA THR A 54 6.52 -4.87 14.30
C THR A 54 6.48 -3.48 13.67
N LEU A 55 5.33 -3.14 13.09
CA LEU A 55 5.04 -1.86 12.46
C LEU A 55 3.57 -1.50 12.72
N PHE A 56 3.30 -0.29 13.16
CA PHE A 56 1.95 0.22 13.40
C PHE A 56 1.76 1.51 12.62
N PHE A 57 0.71 1.59 11.81
CA PHE A 57 0.31 2.82 11.13
C PHE A 57 -0.82 3.49 11.89
N ASP A 58 -0.56 4.70 12.39
CA ASP A 58 -1.60 5.62 12.86
C ASP A 58 -1.95 6.61 11.74
N LYS A 59 -3.14 6.41 11.17
CA LYS A 59 -3.67 7.27 10.11
C LYS A 59 -4.04 8.66 10.61
N ARG A 60 -4.50 8.80 11.86
CA ARG A 60 -4.92 10.09 12.43
C ARG A 60 -3.71 10.99 12.59
N GLU A 61 -2.62 10.44 13.11
CA GLU A 61 -1.37 11.16 13.33
C GLU A 61 -0.49 11.23 12.07
N LYS A 62 -0.78 10.42 11.05
CA LYS A 62 0.08 10.22 9.86
C LYS A 62 1.49 9.76 10.26
N ARG A 63 1.56 8.87 11.25
CA ARG A 63 2.80 8.32 11.82
C ARG A 63 2.84 6.81 11.74
N ALA A 64 4.05 6.30 11.54
CA ALA A 64 4.35 4.89 11.60
C ALA A 64 5.37 4.67 12.73
N HIS A 65 5.08 3.73 13.62
CA HIS A 65 5.95 3.39 14.74
C HIS A 65 6.05 1.88 14.93
N GLY A 66 7.10 1.39 15.56
CA GLY A 66 7.29 -0.05 15.73
C GLY A 66 8.66 -0.38 16.27
N ASN A 67 9.05 -1.64 16.14
CA ASN A 67 10.34 -2.13 16.60
C ASN A 67 10.94 -3.10 15.56
N SER A 68 12.25 -2.97 15.30
CA SER A 68 12.97 -3.79 14.32
C SER A 68 13.67 -5.00 14.96
N SER A 69 13.09 -5.56 16.02
CA SER A 69 13.69 -6.52 16.96
C SER A 69 14.78 -5.92 17.88
N CYS A 70 15.69 -5.11 17.34
CA CYS A 70 16.76 -4.48 18.11
C CYS A 70 16.37 -3.09 18.66
N ASN A 71 15.76 -2.24 17.83
CA ASN A 71 15.49 -0.84 18.18
C ASN A 71 14.05 -0.45 17.88
N SER A 72 13.53 0.50 18.65
CA SER A 72 12.25 1.15 18.36
C SER A 72 12.44 2.27 17.34
N TYR A 73 11.47 2.44 16.45
CA TYR A 73 11.46 3.51 15.46
C TYR A 73 10.09 4.18 15.43
N ASN A 74 10.08 5.45 15.05
CA ASN A 74 8.86 6.25 14.94
C ASN A 74 9.10 7.38 13.93
N GLY A 75 8.20 7.57 12.97
CA GLY A 75 8.36 8.57 11.93
C GLY A 75 7.06 8.95 11.24
N ALA A 76 7.05 10.14 10.64
CA ALA A 76 5.94 10.57 9.81
C ALA A 76 5.99 9.89 8.43
N TYR A 77 4.82 9.59 7.86
CA TYR A 77 4.72 9.02 6.52
C TYR A 77 3.69 9.78 5.68
N ALA A 78 3.82 9.65 4.37
CA ALA A 78 2.87 10.14 3.39
C ALA A 78 2.55 9.03 2.40
N ILE A 79 1.31 8.99 1.91
CA ILE A 79 0.89 8.05 0.87
C ILE A 79 0.66 8.84 -0.41
N LYS A 80 1.29 8.41 -1.51
CA LYS A 80 1.06 8.95 -2.85
C LYS A 80 0.71 7.79 -3.80
N GLY A 81 -0.57 7.65 -4.12
CA GLY A 81 -1.07 6.47 -4.83
C GLY A 81 -0.80 5.21 -4.01
N ASN A 82 -0.14 4.21 -4.61
CA ASN A 82 0.19 2.95 -3.96
C ASN A 82 1.61 2.94 -3.34
N LYS A 83 2.18 4.11 -3.05
CA LYS A 83 3.53 4.25 -2.49
C LYS A 83 3.49 4.91 -1.13
N ILE A 84 4.20 4.32 -0.17
CA ILE A 84 4.49 4.93 1.12
C ILE A 84 5.81 5.70 0.98
N LYS A 85 5.80 6.97 1.35
CA LYS A 85 6.99 7.83 1.41
C LYS A 85 7.24 8.20 2.86
N LYS A 86 8.50 8.25 3.27
CA LYS A 86 8.88 8.93 4.50
C LYS A 86 8.52 10.40 4.33
N ASN A 87 7.70 10.92 5.24
CA ASN A 87 7.43 12.34 5.28
C ASN A 87 8.52 12.94 6.16
N ALA A 88 9.62 13.38 5.54
CA ALA A 88 10.51 14.30 6.22
C ALA A 88 9.72 15.60 6.36
N ALA A 89 9.21 15.88 7.57
CA ALA A 89 8.79 17.24 7.88
C ALA A 89 9.96 18.15 7.46
N SER A 90 9.64 19.13 6.61
CA SER A 90 10.56 20.09 6.04
C SER A 90 11.68 20.44 7.01
N LYS A 91 12.91 20.45 6.48
CA LYS A 91 14.08 21.06 7.11
C LYS A 91 13.63 22.30 7.90
N LYS A 92 13.99 22.35 9.17
CA LYS A 92 14.21 23.63 9.83
C LYS A 92 15.49 24.24 9.26
#